data_AF-A0A2H6ACS3-F1
#
_entry.id   AF-A0A2H6ACS3-F1
#
_cell.length_a   1.000
_cell.length_b   1.000
_cell.length_c   1.000
_cell.angle_alpha   90.00
_cell.angle_beta   90.00
_cell.angle_gamma   90.00
#
_symmetry.space_group_name_H-M   'P 1'
#
loop_
_entity.id
_entity.type
_entity.pdbx_description
1 polymer ?
#
loop_
_entity_poly.entity_id
_entity_poly.type
_entity_poly.pdbx_seq_one_letter_code
_entity_poly.pdbx_strand_id
1 'polypeptide(L)' 'MRTSQEPLDIIEELRLRRWARENYVPPEQRSPDWHQVIHDEMARRDLELLETSPPHVTQSGPRC' A
#
# COMPACT_ATOMS: atom_id res chain seq x y z
N MET A 1 -14.70 12.61 16.83
CA MET A 1 -13.29 12.19 17.02
C MET A 1 -12.48 12.90 15.94
N ARG A 2 -11.69 13.92 16.30
CA ARG A 2 -10.81 14.62 15.36
C ARG A 2 -9.53 13.80 15.24
N THR A 3 -9.23 13.24 14.07
CA THR A 3 -7.87 12.83 13.77
C THR A 3 -7.08 14.13 13.66
N SER A 4 -6.23 14.40 14.63
CA SER A 4 -5.31 15.53 14.60
C SER A 4 -4.35 15.30 13.44
N GLN A 5 -4.70 15.82 12.27
CA GLN A 5 -3.78 15.99 11.16
C GLN A 5 -2.85 17.15 11.54
N GLU A 6 -1.99 16.93 12.54
CA GLU A 6 -0.83 17.79 12.76
C GLU A 6 -0.06 17.83 11.42
N PRO A 7 0.43 19.01 11.00
CA PRO A 7 1.26 19.10 9.81
C PRO A 7 2.53 18.30 10.07
N LEU A 8 2.53 17.02 9.68
CA LEU A 8 3.73 16.21 9.61
C LEU A 8 4.76 17.01 8.84
N ASP A 9 5.94 17.19 9.44
CA ASP A 9 7.08 17.73 8.72
C ASP A 9 7.27 16.85 7.48
N ILE A 10 7.42 17.46 6.30
CA ILE A 10 7.62 16.76 5.03
C ILE A 10 8.75 15.74 5.17
N ILE A 11 9.77 16.03 5.99
CA ILE A 11 10.86 15.09 6.27
C ILE A 11 10.35 13.84 7.01
N GLU A 12 9.49 13.99 8.01
CA GLU A 12 8.91 12.87 8.75
C GLU A 12 7.99 12.03 7.86
N GLU A 13 7.16 12.67 7.04
CA GLU A 13 6.32 11.96 6.08
C GLU A 13 7.17 11.14 5.10
N LEU A 14 8.23 11.73 4.53
CA LEU A 14 9.13 11.03 3.60
C LEU A 14 9.85 9.85 4.27
N ARG A 15 10.24 9.99 5.56
CA ARG A 15 10.83 8.88 6.33
C ARG A 15 9.84 7.75 6.53
N LEU A 16 8.59 8.05 6.89
CA LEU A 16 7.53 7.06 7.08
C LEU A 16 7.21 6.33 5.77
N ARG A 17 7.08 7.07 4.65
CA ARG A 17 6.89 6.48 3.32
C ARG A 17 8.06 5.56 2.94
N ARG A 18 9.29 6.01 3.17
CA ARG A 18 10.48 5.20 2.91
C ARG A 18 10.47 3.91 3.73
N TRP A 19 10.22 4.02 5.03
CA TRP A 19 10.14 2.85 5.92
C TRP A 19 9.05 1.88 5.47
N ALA A 20 7.88 2.38 5.08
CA ALA A 20 6.78 1.56 4.57
C ALA A 20 7.19 0.79 3.30
N ARG A 21 7.87 1.44 2.35
CA ARG A 21 8.37 0.73 1.15
C ARG A 21 9.43 -0.32 1.50
N GLU A 22 10.31 -0.06 2.46
CA GLU A 22 11.35 -1.02 2.88
C GLU A 22 10.77 -2.20 3.69
N ASN A 23 9.69 -1.97 4.46
CA ASN A 23 9.10 -2.95 5.38
C ASN A 23 7.71 -3.40 4.92
N TYR A 24 7.51 -3.55 3.62
CA TYR A 24 6.20 -3.86 3.07
C TYR A 24 5.62 -5.17 3.63
N VAL A 25 4.38 -5.09 4.11
CA VAL A 25 3.60 -6.25 4.56
C VAL A 25 2.18 -6.21 3.99
N PRO A 26 1.58 -7.38 3.73
CA PRO A 26 0.21 -7.48 3.24
C PRO A 26 -0.81 -7.04 4.31
N PRO A 27 -2.06 -6.69 3.91
CA PRO A 27 -3.07 -6.11 4.80
C PRO A 27 -3.31 -6.89 6.10
N GLU A 28 -3.21 -8.21 6.06
CA GLU A 28 -3.46 -9.10 7.20
C GLU A 28 -2.41 -8.99 8.31
N GLN A 29 -1.23 -8.45 7.98
CA GLN A 29 -0.10 -8.30 8.89
C GLN A 29 0.13 -6.84 9.32
N ARG A 30 -0.74 -5.91 8.91
CA ARG A 30 -0.60 -4.48 9.25
C ARG A 30 -1.09 -4.23 10.67
N SER A 31 -0.27 -3.54 11.45
CA SER A 31 -0.71 -3.05 12.76
C SER A 31 -1.65 -1.85 12.57
N PRO A 32 -2.81 -1.80 13.25
CA PRO A 32 -3.70 -0.63 13.21
C PRO A 32 -3.10 0.60 13.91
N ASP A 33 -2.03 0.42 14.70
CA ASP A 33 -1.34 1.49 15.41
C ASP A 33 -0.31 2.22 14.53
N TRP A 34 -0.13 1.80 13.28
CA TRP A 34 0.78 2.47 12.37
C TRP A 34 0.22 3.79 11.86
N HIS A 35 1.12 4.67 11.45
CA HIS A 35 0.75 5.97 10.93
C HIS A 35 -0.03 5.84 9.61
N GLN A 36 -1.04 6.71 9.37
CA GLN A 36 -1.84 6.69 8.13
C GLN A 36 -0.99 6.72 6.85
N VAL A 37 0.11 7.50 6.86
CA VAL A 37 1.09 7.56 5.76
C VAL A 37 1.68 6.20 5.42
N ILE A 38 1.95 5.37 6.43
CA ILE A 38 2.43 4.00 6.22
C ILE A 38 1.32 3.20 5.55
N HIS A 39 0.10 3.24 6.07
CA HIS A 39 -1.04 2.53 5.47
C HIS A 39 -1.30 2.96 4.02
N ASP A 40 -1.26 4.25 3.72
CA ASP A 40 -1.46 4.81 2.38
C ASP A 40 -0.35 4.40 1.40
N GLU A 41 0.89 4.34 1.87
CA GLU A 41 2.03 3.89 1.06
C GLU A 41 1.98 2.38 0.79
N MET A 42 1.64 1.57 1.80
CA MET A 42 1.46 0.12 1.63
C MET A 42 0.29 -0.19 0.70
N ALA A 43 -0.82 0.54 0.82
CA ALA A 43 -1.98 0.38 -0.06
C ALA A 43 -1.65 0.72 -1.52
N ARG A 44 -0.82 1.75 -1.77
CA ARG A 44 -0.31 2.02 -3.12
C ARG A 44 0.54 0.86 -3.64
N ARG A 45 1.39 0.28 -2.80
CA ARG A 45 2.19 -0.88 -3.19
C ARG A 45 1.35 -2.14 -3.45
N ASP A 46 0.25 -2.32 -2.72
CA ASP A 46 -0.72 -3.40 -3.01
C ASP A 46 -1.27 -3.26 -4.44
N LEU A 47 -1.67 -2.04 -4.82
CA LEU A 47 -2.17 -1.76 -6.17
C LEU A 47 -1.10 -2.00 -7.24
N GLU A 48 0.13 -1.54 -7.01
CA GLU A 48 1.26 -1.80 -7.92
C GLU A 48 1.48 -3.31 -8.14
N LEU A 49 1.36 -4.13 -7.08
CA LEU A 49 1.49 -5.58 -7.16
C LEU A 49 0.32 -6.24 -7.91
N LEU A 50 -0.89 -5.71 -7.76
CA LEU A 50 -2.05 -6.16 -8.51
C LEU A 50 -1.94 -5.81 -10.00
N GLU A 51 -1.39 -4.64 -10.33
CA GLU A 51 -1.18 -4.18 -11.71
C GLU A 51 0.01 -4.88 -12.41
N THR A 52 1.06 -5.22 -11.65
CA THR A 52 2.23 -5.95 -12.18
C THR A 52 2.03 -7.46 -12.24
N SER A 53 1.01 -7.99 -11.59
CA SER A 53 0.48 -9.29 -11.97
C SER A 53 -0.07 -9.15 -13.39
N PRO A 54 0.46 -9.86 -14.40
CA PRO A 54 -0.18 -9.86 -15.71
C PRO A 54 -1.64 -10.23 -15.44
N PRO A 55 -2.62 -9.54 -16.06
CA PRO A 55 -3.98 -10.06 -16.01
C PRO A 55 -3.83 -11.51 -16.39
N HIS A 56 -4.29 -12.41 -15.53
CA HIS A 56 -4.51 -13.77 -15.93
C HIS A 56 -5.40 -13.62 -17.15
N VAL A 57 -4.79 -13.67 -18.33
CA VAL A 57 -5.43 -13.99 -19.56
C VAL A 57 -5.82 -15.44 -19.32
N THR A 58 -6.91 -15.61 -18.59
CA THR A 58 -7.85 -16.67 -18.82
C THR A 58 -8.39 -16.35 -20.21
N GLN A 59 -7.55 -16.58 -21.23
CA GLN A 59 -8.05 -17.10 -22.49
C GLN A 59 -8.69 -18.42 -22.10
N SER A 60 -9.94 -18.32 -21.66
CA SER A 60 -10.90 -19.40 -21.70
C SER A 60 -10.93 -19.82 -23.16
N GLY A 61 -10.17 -20.85 -23.52
CA GLY A 61 -10.53 -21.63 -24.68
C GLY A 61 -11.87 -22.32 -24.45
N PRO A 62 -12.33 -23.17 -25.37
CA PRO A 62 -12.30 -23.04 -26.82
C PRO A 62 -13.75 -23.12 -27.34
N ARG A 63 -14.13 -22.40 -28.41
CA ARG A 63 -15.42 -22.69 -29.07
C ARG A 63 -15.35 -22.53 -30.59
N CYS A 64 -15.39 -23.70 -31.25
CA CYS A 64 -15.80 -23.99 -32.64
C CYS A 64 -14.82 -23.66 -33.76
#